data_AF-L2GU13-F1
#
_entry.id   AF-L2GU13-F1
#
_cell.length_a   1.000
_cell.length_b   1.000
_cell.length_c   1.000
_cell.angle_alpha   90.00
_cell.angle_beta   90.00
_cell.angle_gamma   90.00
#
_symmetry.space_group_name_H-M   'P 1'
#
loop_
_entity.id
_entity.type
_entity.pdbx_description
1 polymer ?
#
loop_
_entity_poly.entity_id
_entity_poly.type
_entity_poly.pdbx_seq_one_letter_code
_entity_poly.pdbx_strand_id
1 'polypeptide(L)'
;MEDAINIVSDLTKSFQEAEPVRYSRSSPKNDQEQILDDLKESNKLLKRQIAQLKTELRNHDLVKEKNDGLFMKCNNERFRHAKRIVSLEKEIEDLKCKLEQCKEEENKLQENIGLIKQPSANTLFLELMSGFNLQFYRGKCKVINVRKNDVIEIEMAELKDHEITNKIWRSL
;
A
#
# COMPACT_ATOMS: atom_id res chain seq x y z
N MET A 1 -55.36 31.35 95.10
CA MET A 1 -55.46 32.12 93.83
C MET A 1 -54.68 33.42 93.91
N GLU A 2 -54.67 34.11 95.05
CA GLU A 2 -53.87 35.35 95.26
C GLU A 2 -52.36 35.14 95.09
N ASP A 3 -51.78 34.04 95.56
CA ASP A 3 -50.33 33.80 95.42
C ASP A 3 -49.88 33.70 93.95
N ALA A 4 -50.68 33.09 93.09
CA ALA A 4 -50.38 33.00 91.66
C ALA A 4 -50.46 34.38 90.98
N ILE A 5 -51.40 35.23 91.42
CA ILE A 5 -51.54 36.60 90.93
C ILE A 5 -50.32 37.45 91.36
N ASN A 6 -49.85 37.27 92.59
CA ASN A 6 -48.67 37.96 93.10
C ASN A 6 -47.39 37.54 92.38
N ILE A 7 -47.19 36.23 92.14
CA ILE A 7 -46.04 35.72 91.38
C ILE A 7 -46.03 36.28 89.95
N VAL A 8 -47.19 36.30 89.29
CA VAL A 8 -47.31 36.86 87.94
C VAL A 8 -47.06 38.38 87.96
N SER A 9 -47.55 39.10 88.98
CA SER A 9 -47.30 40.53 89.13
C SER A 9 -45.83 40.84 89.33
N ASP A 10 -45.14 40.07 90.18
CA ASP A 10 -43.71 40.25 90.47
C ASP A 10 -42.84 39.89 89.27
N LEU A 11 -43.16 38.82 88.54
CA LEU A 11 -42.49 38.50 87.27
C LEU A 11 -42.70 39.59 86.23
N THR A 12 -43.91 40.15 86.13
CA THR A 12 -44.22 41.22 85.17
C THR A 12 -43.44 42.49 85.49
N LYS A 13 -43.32 42.85 86.78
CA LYS A 13 -42.47 43.97 87.22
C LYS A 13 -40.99 43.70 86.95
N SER A 14 -40.50 42.51 87.28
CA SER A 14 -39.13 42.08 86.98
C SER A 14 -38.80 42.17 85.49
N PHE A 15 -39.75 41.82 84.62
CA PHE A 15 -39.58 41.95 83.16
C PHE A 15 -39.69 43.40 82.65
N GLN A 16 -40.44 44.27 83.33
CA GLN A 16 -40.52 45.70 83.00
C GLN A 16 -39.29 46.48 83.47
N GLU A 17 -38.68 46.05 84.58
CA GLU A 17 -37.45 46.63 85.13
C GLU A 17 -36.18 46.05 84.52
N ALA A 18 -36.27 44.89 83.86
CA ALA A 18 -35.15 44.32 83.12
C ALA A 18 -34.75 45.24 81.96
N GLU A 19 -33.49 45.66 81.94
CA GLU A 19 -32.94 46.40 80.81
C GLU A 19 -33.10 45.58 79.52
N PRO A 20 -33.46 46.21 78.39
CA PRO A 20 -33.54 45.52 77.12
C PRO A 20 -32.17 44.93 76.80
N VAL A 21 -32.09 43.61 76.70
CA VAL A 21 -30.89 42.89 76.25
C VAL A 21 -30.56 43.41 74.84
N ARG A 22 -29.61 44.34 74.76
CA ARG A 22 -29.02 44.75 73.50
C ARG A 22 -28.13 43.62 73.04
N TYR A 23 -28.66 42.79 72.14
CA TYR A 23 -27.81 41.98 71.29
C TYR A 23 -26.93 42.94 70.47
N SER A 24 -25.69 43.12 70.88
CA SER A 24 -24.67 43.60 69.98
C SER A 24 -24.54 42.54 68.89
N ARG A 25 -25.16 42.78 67.73
CA ARG A 25 -24.66 42.16 66.50
C ARG A 25 -23.23 42.67 66.37
N SER A 26 -22.25 41.90 66.84
CA SER A 26 -20.88 42.12 66.44
C SER A 26 -20.90 42.14 64.92
N SER A 27 -20.50 43.26 64.32
CA SER A 27 -20.25 43.33 62.88
C SER A 27 -19.42 42.12 62.48
N PRO A 28 -19.67 41.49 61.31
CA PRO A 28 -18.80 40.41 60.85
C PRO A 28 -17.36 40.90 60.96
N LYS A 29 -16.53 40.14 61.67
CA LYS A 29 -15.11 40.47 61.85
C LYS A 29 -14.51 40.61 60.45
N ASN A 30 -13.73 41.67 60.20
CA ASN A 30 -13.05 41.98 58.93
C ASN A 30 -12.50 40.74 58.19
N ASP A 31 -12.02 39.75 58.95
CA ASP A 31 -11.47 38.50 58.44
C ASP A 31 -12.46 37.70 57.55
N GLN A 32 -13.76 37.74 57.82
CA GLN A 32 -14.76 37.00 57.01
C GLN A 32 -15.06 37.66 55.66
N GLU A 33 -15.01 39.00 55.60
CA GLU A 33 -15.17 39.74 54.34
C GLU A 33 -13.95 39.54 53.43
N GLN A 34 -12.75 39.55 54.02
CA GLN A 34 -11.51 39.27 53.29
C GLN A 34 -11.50 37.86 52.69
N ILE A 35 -11.89 36.83 53.47
CA ILE A 35 -12.02 35.45 52.97
C ILE A 35 -13.06 35.36 51.83
N LEU A 36 -14.17 36.10 51.93
CA LEU A 36 -15.19 36.11 50.89
C LEU A 36 -14.66 36.72 49.59
N ASP A 37 -13.88 37.79 49.69
CA ASP A 37 -13.30 38.47 48.54
C ASP A 37 -12.18 37.62 47.88
N ASP A 38 -11.35 36.95 48.67
CA ASP A 38 -10.37 35.97 48.18
C ASP A 38 -11.05 34.81 47.43
N LEU A 39 -12.18 34.30 47.97
CA LEU A 39 -12.97 33.26 47.32
C LEU A 39 -13.61 33.75 46.01
N LYS A 40 -14.09 35.01 45.95
CA LYS A 40 -14.61 35.60 44.71
C LYS A 40 -13.52 35.74 43.66
N GLU A 41 -12.31 36.13 44.05
CA GLU A 41 -11.18 36.26 43.15
C GLU A 41 -10.71 34.89 42.63
N SER A 42 -10.60 33.90 43.51
CA SER A 42 -10.32 32.51 43.13
C SER A 42 -11.39 31.94 42.18
N ASN A 43 -12.67 32.20 42.43
CA ASN A 43 -13.76 31.77 41.54
C ASN A 43 -13.68 32.46 40.17
N LYS A 44 -13.32 33.75 40.11
CA LYS A 44 -13.08 34.45 38.84
C LYS A 44 -11.90 33.84 38.08
N LEU A 45 -10.82 33.48 38.77
CA LEU A 45 -9.66 32.82 38.18
C LEU A 45 -10.03 31.45 37.60
N LEU A 46 -10.74 30.62 38.37
CA LEU A 46 -11.23 29.32 37.92
C LEU A 46 -12.15 29.43 36.71
N LYS A 47 -13.05 30.43 36.68
CA LYS A 47 -13.89 30.70 35.51
C LYS A 47 -13.08 31.03 34.26
N ARG A 48 -11.99 31.80 34.39
CA ARG A 48 -11.08 32.11 33.28
C ARG A 48 -10.35 30.85 32.80
N GLN A 49 -9.84 30.02 33.71
CA GLN A 49 -9.19 28.76 33.37
C GLN A 49 -10.14 27.79 32.66
N ILE A 50 -11.39 27.68 33.14
CA ILE A 50 -12.42 26.88 32.48
C ILE A 50 -12.71 27.40 31.06
N ALA A 51 -12.75 28.72 30.86
CA ALA A 51 -12.96 29.30 29.54
C ALA A 51 -11.76 29.03 28.59
N GLN A 52 -10.54 29.07 29.10
CA GLN A 52 -9.32 28.72 28.35
C GLN A 52 -9.34 27.25 27.95
N LEU A 53 -9.58 26.33 28.89
CA LEU A 53 -9.68 24.90 28.63
C LEU A 53 -10.78 24.56 27.61
N LYS A 54 -11.94 25.22 27.68
CA LYS A 54 -13.00 25.05 26.68
C LYS A 54 -12.56 25.50 25.28
N THR A 55 -11.74 26.54 25.19
CA THR A 55 -11.20 27.03 23.91
C THR A 55 -10.16 26.07 23.36
N GLU A 56 -9.25 25.58 24.20
CA GLU A 56 -8.26 24.57 23.81
C GLU A 56 -8.93 23.27 23.35
N LEU A 57 -9.96 22.81 24.06
CA LEU A 57 -10.71 21.61 23.71
C LEU A 57 -11.39 21.75 22.35
N ARG A 58 -12.02 22.90 22.07
CA ARG A 58 -12.57 23.20 20.74
C ARG A 58 -11.49 23.21 19.66
N ASN A 59 -10.34 23.82 19.92
CA ASN A 59 -9.23 23.85 18.97
C ASN A 59 -8.71 22.43 18.69
N HIS A 60 -8.59 21.61 19.72
CA HIS A 60 -8.18 20.21 19.59
C HIS A 60 -9.18 19.41 18.74
N ASP A 61 -10.48 19.59 18.97
CA ASP A 61 -11.52 18.92 18.18
C ASP A 61 -11.47 19.32 16.70
N LEU A 62 -11.26 20.60 16.39
CA LEU A 62 -11.09 21.09 15.02
C LEU A 62 -9.85 20.48 14.33
N VAL A 63 -8.73 20.37 15.05
CA VAL A 63 -7.51 19.74 14.53
C VAL A 63 -7.74 18.26 14.28
N LYS A 64 -8.43 17.57 15.21
CA LYS A 64 -8.79 16.16 15.06
C LYS A 64 -9.66 15.93 13.83
N GLU A 65 -10.71 16.71 13.64
CA GLU A 65 -11.60 16.60 12.47
C GLU A 65 -10.84 16.83 11.16
N LYS A 66 -9.94 17.83 11.12
CA LYS A 66 -9.08 18.07 9.96
C LYS A 66 -8.16 16.88 9.67
N ASN A 67 -7.56 16.29 10.71
CA ASN A 67 -6.69 15.14 10.57
C ASN A 67 -7.45 13.89 10.11
N ASP A 68 -8.64 13.65 10.64
CA ASP A 68 -9.51 12.55 10.23
C ASP A 68 -9.90 12.70 8.74
N GLY A 69 -10.21 13.93 8.30
CA GLY A 69 -10.46 14.23 6.89
C GLY A 69 -9.25 13.97 5.99
N LEU A 70 -8.04 14.33 6.42
CA LEU A 70 -6.80 14.03 5.69
C LEU A 70 -6.53 12.52 5.64
N PHE A 71 -6.71 11.83 6.76
CA PHE A 71 -6.54 10.39 6.87
C PHE A 71 -7.47 9.65 5.90
N MET A 72 -8.75 10.03 5.86
CA MET A 72 -9.72 9.43 4.94
C MET A 72 -9.36 9.67 3.47
N LYS A 73 -8.88 10.87 3.11
CA LYS A 73 -8.41 11.16 1.74
C LYS A 73 -7.22 10.27 1.37
N CYS A 74 -6.18 10.24 2.21
CA CYS A 74 -5.00 9.42 1.96
C CYS A 74 -5.36 7.93 1.89
N ASN A 75 -6.26 7.45 2.75
CA ASN A 75 -6.67 6.05 2.74
C ASN A 75 -7.44 5.68 1.46
N ASN A 76 -8.31 6.57 0.99
CA ASN A 76 -9.02 6.40 -0.28
C ASN A 76 -8.07 6.36 -1.48
N GLU A 77 -7.05 7.21 -1.50
CA GLU A 77 -6.01 7.18 -2.54
C GLU A 77 -5.20 5.89 -2.47
N ARG A 78 -4.77 5.46 -1.27
CA ARG A 78 -4.10 4.18 -1.07
C ARG A 78 -4.92 3.00 -1.62
N PHE A 79 -6.23 2.99 -1.35
CA PHE A 79 -7.12 1.96 -1.87
C PHE A 79 -7.24 2.01 -3.40
N ARG A 80 -7.34 3.20 -4.01
CA ARG A 80 -7.33 3.35 -5.47
C ARG A 80 -6.04 2.84 -6.09
N HIS A 81 -4.89 3.18 -5.50
CA HIS A 81 -3.59 2.71 -5.98
C HIS A 81 -3.47 1.19 -5.85
N ALA A 82 -3.87 0.61 -4.72
CA ALA A 82 -3.90 -0.85 -4.55
C ALA A 82 -4.76 -1.55 -5.60
N LYS A 83 -5.96 -1.02 -5.89
CA LYS A 83 -6.82 -1.55 -6.95
C LYS A 83 -6.17 -1.45 -8.33
N ARG A 84 -5.46 -0.35 -8.61
CA ARG A 84 -4.75 -0.17 -9.89
C ARG A 84 -3.57 -1.13 -10.01
N ILE A 85 -2.83 -1.38 -8.93
CA ILE A 85 -1.73 -2.36 -8.91
C ILE A 85 -2.26 -3.75 -9.30
N VAL A 86 -3.33 -4.22 -8.64
CA VAL A 86 -3.93 -5.54 -8.94
C VAL A 86 -4.41 -5.62 -10.40
N SER A 87 -5.01 -4.55 -10.92
CA SER A 87 -5.42 -4.47 -12.33
C SER A 87 -4.21 -4.60 -13.28
N LEU A 88 -3.12 -3.89 -12.98
CA LEU A 88 -1.91 -3.93 -13.80
C LEU A 88 -1.20 -5.28 -13.71
N GLU A 89 -1.16 -5.91 -12.54
CA GLU A 89 -0.62 -7.26 -12.38
C GLU A 89 -1.37 -8.27 -13.24
N LYS A 90 -2.71 -8.16 -13.29
CA LYS A 90 -3.53 -8.98 -14.18
C LYS A 90 -3.24 -8.72 -15.66
N GLU A 91 -3.15 -7.44 -16.06
CA GLU A 91 -2.80 -7.07 -17.44
C GLU A 91 -1.41 -7.60 -17.84
N ILE A 92 -0.44 -7.56 -16.93
CA ILE A 92 0.91 -8.12 -17.14
C ILE A 92 0.84 -9.63 -17.36
N GLU A 93 0.06 -10.35 -16.55
CA GLU A 93 -0.06 -11.80 -16.68
C GLU A 93 -0.73 -12.19 -18.01
N ASP A 94 -1.80 -11.49 -18.40
CA ASP A 94 -2.46 -11.67 -19.69
C ASP A 94 -1.49 -11.42 -20.86
N LEU A 95 -0.65 -10.40 -20.77
CA LEU A 95 0.37 -10.09 -21.78
C LEU A 95 1.47 -11.15 -21.84
N LYS A 96 1.90 -11.71 -20.71
CA LYS A 96 2.87 -12.81 -20.68
C LYS A 96 2.31 -14.06 -21.36
N CYS A 97 1.06 -14.42 -21.07
CA CYS A 97 0.41 -15.56 -21.74
C CYS A 97 0.35 -15.35 -23.27
N LYS A 98 -0.01 -14.14 -23.72
CA LYS A 98 -0.01 -13.81 -25.15
C LYS A 98 1.38 -13.87 -25.78
N LEU A 99 2.40 -13.37 -25.08
CA LEU A 99 3.79 -13.44 -25.55
C LEU A 99 4.22 -14.90 -25.77
N GLU A 100 3.91 -15.78 -24.82
CA GLU A 100 4.27 -17.19 -24.93
C GLU A 100 3.56 -17.87 -26.10
N GLN A 101 2.27 -17.58 -26.31
CA GLN A 101 1.52 -18.04 -27.48
C GLN A 101 2.16 -17.58 -28.80
N CYS A 102 2.53 -16.29 -28.89
CA CYS A 102 3.19 -15.78 -30.10
C CYS A 102 4.56 -16.42 -30.33
N LYS A 103 5.34 -16.73 -29.28
CA LYS A 103 6.61 -17.44 -29.42
C LYS A 103 6.42 -18.87 -29.92
N GLU A 104 5.41 -19.57 -29.43
CA GLU A 104 5.08 -20.91 -29.93
C GLU A 104 4.69 -20.88 -31.41
N GLU A 105 3.89 -19.89 -31.81
CA GLU A 105 3.54 -19.67 -33.22
C GLU A 105 4.76 -19.32 -34.07
N GLU A 106 5.65 -18.46 -33.58
CA GLU A 106 6.90 -18.11 -34.25
C GLU A 106 7.78 -19.35 -34.47
N ASN A 107 7.95 -20.18 -33.43
CA ASN A 107 8.72 -21.41 -33.54
C ASN A 107 8.12 -22.36 -34.59
N LYS A 108 6.80 -22.56 -34.59
CA LYS A 108 6.11 -23.36 -35.62
C LYS A 108 6.32 -22.81 -37.03
N LEU A 109 6.25 -21.49 -37.19
CA LEU A 109 6.50 -20.85 -38.47
C LEU A 109 7.96 -20.98 -38.91
N GLN A 110 8.92 -20.86 -38.01
CA GLN A 110 10.34 -21.09 -38.30
C GLN A 110 10.60 -22.53 -38.73
N GLU A 111 10.00 -23.52 -38.06
CA GLU A 111 10.06 -24.93 -38.46
C GLU A 111 9.48 -25.14 -39.86
N ASN A 112 8.30 -24.57 -40.14
CA ASN A 112 7.67 -24.63 -41.45
C ASN A 112 8.53 -23.97 -42.55
N ILE A 113 9.14 -22.83 -42.26
CA ILE A 113 10.09 -22.16 -43.17
C ILE A 113 11.30 -23.06 -43.43
N GLY A 114 11.82 -23.73 -42.39
CA GLY A 114 12.92 -24.69 -42.53
C GLY A 114 12.57 -25.84 -43.48
N LEU A 115 11.34 -26.38 -43.37
CA LEU A 115 10.84 -27.43 -44.25
C LEU A 115 10.66 -26.95 -45.70
N ILE A 116 10.14 -25.73 -45.90
CA ILE A 116 9.94 -25.16 -47.24
C ILE A 116 11.28 -24.81 -47.91
N LYS A 117 12.25 -24.32 -47.14
CA LYS A 117 13.59 -24.00 -47.63
C LYS A 117 14.44 -25.23 -47.90
N GLN A 118 14.02 -26.42 -47.49
CA GLN A 118 14.75 -27.64 -47.76
C GLN A 118 14.65 -27.97 -49.26
N PRO A 119 15.76 -27.91 -50.02
CA PRO A 119 15.74 -28.32 -51.41
C PRO A 119 15.42 -29.81 -51.51
N SER A 120 14.76 -30.23 -52.59
CA SER A 120 14.54 -31.65 -52.86
C SER A 120 15.88 -32.39 -52.97
N ALA A 121 15.93 -33.67 -52.63
CA ALA A 121 17.17 -34.46 -52.71
C ALA A 121 17.82 -34.37 -54.10
N ASN A 122 17.01 -34.36 -55.17
CA ASN A 122 17.49 -34.20 -56.54
C ASN A 122 18.05 -32.80 -56.80
N THR A 123 17.37 -31.76 -56.32
CA THR A 123 17.84 -30.36 -56.49
C THR A 123 19.15 -30.12 -55.75
N LEU A 124 19.24 -30.61 -54.51
CA LEU A 124 20.45 -30.50 -53.68
C LEU A 124 21.61 -31.31 -54.27
N PHE A 125 21.33 -32.50 -54.80
CA PHE A 125 22.34 -33.32 -55.49
C PHE A 125 22.90 -32.61 -56.73
N LEU A 126 22.05 -32.02 -57.57
CA LEU A 126 22.48 -31.27 -58.75
C LEU A 126 23.29 -30.01 -58.38
N GLU A 127 22.91 -29.30 -57.32
CA GLU A 127 23.70 -28.16 -56.82
C GLU A 127 25.05 -28.58 -56.25
N LEU A 128 25.11 -29.67 -55.48
CA LEU A 128 26.38 -30.22 -54.98
C LEU A 128 27.29 -30.65 -56.13
N MET A 129 26.75 -31.30 -57.17
CA MET A 129 27.51 -31.70 -58.36
C MET A 129 28.01 -30.52 -59.20
N SER A 130 27.33 -29.35 -59.14
CA SER A 130 27.68 -28.16 -59.93
C SER A 130 28.59 -27.17 -59.20
N GLY A 131 28.54 -27.12 -57.87
CA GLY A 131 29.25 -26.12 -57.06
C GLY A 131 30.27 -26.67 -56.05
N PHE A 132 30.22 -27.97 -55.73
CA PHE A 132 31.10 -28.61 -54.75
C PHE A 132 31.95 -29.69 -55.42
N ASN A 133 33.20 -29.80 -54.98
CA ASN A 133 34.08 -30.86 -55.48
C ASN A 133 33.87 -32.10 -54.59
N LEU A 134 33.14 -33.09 -55.12
CA LEU A 134 32.83 -34.34 -54.44
C LEU A 134 33.91 -35.38 -54.76
N GLN A 135 34.62 -35.85 -53.73
CA GLN A 135 35.62 -36.92 -53.85
C GLN A 135 35.14 -38.16 -53.10
N PHE A 136 34.99 -39.27 -53.84
CA PHE A 136 34.61 -40.56 -53.27
C PHE A 136 35.86 -41.42 -53.07
N TYR A 137 36.09 -41.89 -51.85
CA TYR A 137 37.24 -42.76 -51.54
C TYR A 137 36.87 -43.81 -50.50
N ARG A 138 37.00 -45.10 -50.85
CA ARG A 138 36.89 -46.26 -49.94
C ARG A 138 35.73 -46.18 -48.92
N GLY A 139 34.52 -45.87 -49.40
CA GLY A 139 33.33 -45.80 -48.54
C GLY A 139 33.14 -44.46 -47.79
N LYS A 140 33.94 -43.44 -48.09
CA LYS A 140 33.79 -42.07 -47.60
C LYS A 140 33.54 -41.09 -48.75
N CYS A 141 32.70 -40.09 -48.51
CA CYS A 141 32.49 -38.96 -49.40
C CYS A 141 33.06 -37.70 -48.76
N LYS A 142 33.97 -37.04 -49.46
CA LYS A 142 34.55 -35.77 -49.07
C LYS A 142 33.93 -34.67 -49.93
N VAL A 143 33.24 -33.74 -49.29
CA VAL A 143 32.62 -32.58 -49.91
C VAL A 143 33.49 -31.37 -49.62
N ILE A 144 34.06 -30.78 -50.66
CA ILE A 144 34.90 -29.58 -50.53
C ILE A 144 34.11 -28.37 -51.02
N ASN A 145 33.83 -27.44 -50.10
CA ASN A 145 33.27 -26.15 -50.44
C ASN A 145 34.39 -25.23 -50.95
N VAL A 146 34.54 -25.16 -52.27
CA VAL A 146 35.61 -24.40 -52.92
C VAL A 146 35.54 -22.89 -52.62
N ARG A 147 34.36 -22.37 -52.26
CA ARG A 147 34.15 -20.94 -51.97
C ARG A 147 34.50 -20.54 -50.54
N LYS A 148 34.25 -21.42 -49.57
CA LYS A 148 34.51 -21.17 -48.14
C LYS A 148 35.77 -21.87 -47.61
N ASN A 149 36.38 -22.73 -48.43
CA ASN A 149 37.51 -23.60 -48.05
C ASN A 149 37.17 -24.57 -46.89
N ASP A 150 35.88 -24.92 -46.76
CA ASP A 150 35.38 -25.89 -45.78
C ASP A 150 35.37 -27.30 -46.37
N VAL A 151 35.66 -28.28 -45.52
CA VAL A 151 35.73 -29.70 -45.89
C VAL A 151 34.81 -30.48 -44.97
N ILE A 152 33.81 -31.14 -45.56
CA ILE A 152 32.88 -32.02 -44.85
C ILE A 152 33.17 -33.45 -45.31
N GLU A 153 33.52 -34.33 -44.38
CA GLU A 153 33.76 -35.75 -44.66
C GLU A 153 32.65 -36.60 -44.04
N ILE A 154 32.01 -37.43 -44.87
CA ILE A 154 30.88 -38.27 -44.47
C ILE A 154 31.22 -39.72 -44.76
N GLU A 155 31.11 -40.56 -43.75
CA GLU A 155 31.20 -42.01 -43.89
C GLU A 155 29.91 -42.52 -44.53
N MET A 156 30.01 -43.16 -45.70
CA MET A 156 28.87 -43.60 -46.51
C MET A 156 28.42 -45.03 -46.21
N ALA A 157 29.03 -45.70 -45.22
CA ALA A 157 28.63 -47.03 -44.83
C ALA A 157 27.16 -47.02 -44.37
N GLU A 158 26.32 -47.78 -45.07
CA GLU A 158 24.89 -48.03 -44.79
C GLU A 158 23.89 -46.88 -45.02
N LEU A 159 24.34 -45.70 -45.48
CA LEU A 159 23.44 -44.56 -45.74
C LEU A 159 22.93 -44.55 -47.18
N LYS A 160 21.64 -44.27 -47.36
CA LYS A 160 21.04 -44.05 -48.69
C LYS A 160 21.37 -42.64 -49.19
N ASP A 161 21.37 -42.45 -50.51
CA ASP A 161 21.77 -41.19 -51.17
C ASP A 161 21.11 -39.93 -50.58
N HIS A 162 19.81 -39.99 -50.27
CA HIS A 162 19.03 -38.89 -49.69
C HIS A 162 19.42 -38.56 -48.23
N GLU A 163 19.92 -39.54 -47.47
CA GLU A 163 20.38 -39.34 -46.08
C GLU A 163 21.74 -38.66 -46.06
N ILE A 164 22.60 -39.00 -47.03
CA ILE A 164 23.89 -38.34 -47.27
C ILE A 164 23.64 -36.88 -47.64
N THR A 165 22.70 -36.59 -48.56
CA THR A 165 22.40 -35.21 -48.97
C THR A 165 21.83 -34.39 -47.79
N ASN A 166 20.93 -34.98 -46.99
CA ASN A 166 20.39 -34.31 -45.81
C ASN A 166 21.45 -34.04 -44.72
N LYS A 167 22.42 -34.95 -44.52
CA LYS A 167 23.55 -34.71 -43.61
C LYS A 167 24.45 -33.58 -44.09
N ILE A 168 24.70 -33.49 -45.40
CA ILE A 168 25.48 -32.39 -45.99
C ILE A 168 24.75 -31.06 -45.78
N TRP A 169 23.45 -30.99 -46.07
CA TRP A 169 22.65 -29.77 -45.87
C TRP A 169 22.62 -29.29 -44.43
N ARG A 170 22.48 -30.21 -43.46
CA ARG A 170 22.50 -29.86 -42.03
C ARG A 170 23.87 -29.41 -41.52
N SER A 171 24.93 -29.68 -42.27
CA SER A 171 26.31 -29.36 -41.91
C SER A 171 26.86 -28.11 -42.63
N LEU A 172 26.06 -27.49 -43.52
CA LEU A 172 26.37 -26.27 -44.27
C LEU A 172 25.75 -25.03 -43.60
#